data_AF-A0A7D4SZP0-F1
#
_entry.id   AF-A0A7D4SZP0-F1
#
_cell.length_a   1.000
_cell.length_b   1.000
_cell.length_c   1.000
_cell.angle_alpha   90.00
_cell.angle_beta   90.00
_cell.angle_gamma   90.00
#
_symmetry.space_group_name_H-M   'P 1'
#
loop_
_entity.id
_entity.type
_entity.pdbx_description
1 polymer ?
#
loop_
_entity_poly.entity_id
_entity_poly.type
_entity_poly.pdbx_seq_one_letter_code
_entity_poly.pdbx_strand_id
1 'polypeptide(L)'
;MMPGSSHFKNIVKDTNISSDEALRRFDINLENLCSCGLPAEEMESKVRELSKLSAWLQEAIEKGETMENLQSRASQLAKLAFDLGCCREEVEQLLTIYPKY
;
A
#
# COMPACT_ATOMS: atom_id res chain seq x y z
N MET A 1 -22.80 5.35 22.82
CA MET A 1 -22.47 4.27 21.86
C MET A 1 -21.90 4.93 20.62
N MET A 2 -20.61 4.74 20.34
CA MET A 2 -19.98 5.22 19.09
C MET A 2 -19.51 3.98 18.33
N PRO A 3 -20.01 3.71 17.11
CA PRO A 3 -19.56 2.59 16.31
C PRO A 3 -18.28 2.93 15.53
N GLY A 4 -17.22 2.17 15.81
CA GLY A 4 -16.25 1.66 14.84
C GLY A 4 -15.62 2.61 13.81
N SER A 5 -14.51 3.25 14.18
CA SER A 5 -13.50 3.72 13.22
C SER A 5 -12.23 2.91 13.42
N SER A 6 -12.27 1.64 13.03
CA SER A 6 -11.10 0.77 12.97
C SER A 6 -11.23 -0.14 11.74
N HIS A 7 -11.27 0.49 10.57
CA HIS A 7 -11.39 -0.21 9.28
C HIS A 7 -10.05 -0.60 8.67
N PHE A 8 -8.93 -0.39 9.36
CA PHE A 8 -7.64 -0.95 8.98
C PHE A 8 -7.52 -2.34 9.61
N LYS A 9 -7.80 -3.38 8.81
CA LYS A 9 -7.62 -4.78 9.22
C LYS A 9 -6.18 -4.96 9.72
N ASN A 10 -6.03 -5.38 10.98
CA ASN A 10 -4.76 -5.58 11.67
C ASN A 10 -3.75 -6.34 10.79
N ILE A 11 -2.64 -5.67 10.45
CA ILE A 11 -1.81 -5.95 9.26
C ILE A 11 -0.65 -6.94 9.55
N VAL A 12 -0.42 -7.35 10.81
CA VAL A 12 0.88 -7.93 11.23
C VAL A 12 0.82 -9.38 11.73
N LYS A 13 -0.20 -10.19 11.37
CA LYS A 13 -0.29 -11.58 11.90
C LYS A 13 -0.35 -12.73 10.90
N ASP A 14 -0.50 -12.49 9.61
CA ASP A 14 -0.58 -13.59 8.63
C ASP A 14 0.60 -13.59 7.66
N THR A 15 1.74 -14.08 8.14
CA THR A 15 2.96 -14.36 7.36
C THR A 15 2.81 -15.52 6.37
N ASN A 16 1.57 -15.93 6.02
CA ASN A 16 1.29 -17.05 5.12
C ASN A 16 0.08 -16.80 4.19
N ILE A 17 -0.14 -15.55 3.77
CA ILE A 17 -1.14 -15.24 2.74
C ILE A 17 -0.55 -15.44 1.33
N SER A 18 -1.34 -16.01 0.43
CA SER A 18 -1.00 -16.14 -1.00
C SER A 18 -0.80 -14.77 -1.65
N SER A 19 -0.06 -14.72 -2.76
CA SER A 19 0.14 -13.47 -3.53
C SER A 19 -1.20 -12.83 -3.92
N ASP A 20 -2.19 -13.61 -4.35
CA ASP A 20 -3.54 -13.12 -4.66
C ASP A 20 -4.19 -12.40 -3.47
N GLU A 21 -4.10 -12.97 -2.26
CA GLU A 21 -4.68 -12.36 -1.06
C GLU A 21 -3.92 -11.12 -0.63
N ALA A 22 -2.59 -11.09 -0.79
CA ALA A 22 -1.79 -9.88 -0.56
C ALA A 22 -2.21 -8.75 -1.52
N LEU A 23 -2.43 -9.08 -2.80
CA LEU A 23 -2.88 -8.12 -3.82
C LEU A 23 -4.31 -7.67 -3.61
N ARG A 24 -5.23 -8.57 -3.23
CA ARG A 24 -6.61 -8.18 -2.88
C ARG A 24 -6.62 -7.21 -1.72
N ARG A 25 -5.84 -7.47 -0.68
CA ARG A 25 -5.76 -6.56 0.45
C ARG A 25 -5.12 -5.24 0.02
N PHE A 26 -4.10 -5.27 -0.84
CA PHE A 26 -3.49 -4.07 -1.41
C PHE A 26 -4.56 -3.21 -2.08
N ASP A 27 -5.35 -3.81 -2.98
CA ASP A 27 -6.40 -3.11 -3.72
C ASP A 27 -7.45 -2.50 -2.77
N ILE A 28 -7.90 -3.26 -1.77
CA ILE A 28 -8.86 -2.78 -0.75
C ILE A 28 -8.30 -1.60 0.04
N ASN A 29 -7.05 -1.68 0.51
CA ASN A 29 -6.43 -0.62 1.29
C ASN A 29 -6.14 0.62 0.44
N LEU A 30 -5.80 0.42 -0.84
CA LEU A 30 -5.60 1.50 -1.80
C LEU A 30 -6.92 2.23 -2.11
N GLU A 31 -8.01 1.49 -2.32
CA GLU A 31 -9.36 2.06 -2.48
C GLU A 31 -9.82 2.79 -1.20
N ASN A 32 -9.52 2.23 -0.03
CA ASN A 32 -9.83 2.89 1.24
C ASN A 32 -9.08 4.20 1.37
N LEU A 33 -7.77 4.24 1.07
CA LEU A 33 -6.97 5.47 1.08
C LEU A 33 -7.47 6.49 0.06
N CYS A 34 -7.95 6.04 -1.11
CA CYS A 34 -8.46 6.90 -2.17
C CYS A 34 -9.87 7.45 -1.86
N SER A 35 -10.76 6.64 -1.29
CA SER A 35 -12.13 7.04 -0.92
C SER A 35 -12.16 7.88 0.34
N CYS A 36 -11.22 7.64 1.25
CA CYS A 36 -11.01 8.45 2.42
C CYS A 36 -10.27 9.74 2.02
N GLY A 37 -11.04 10.74 1.58
CA GLY A 37 -10.64 12.15 1.59
C GLY A 37 -10.42 12.64 3.03
N LEU A 38 -9.46 12.04 3.73
CA LEU A 38 -9.21 12.25 5.14
C LEU A 38 -8.36 13.50 5.35
N PRO A 39 -8.62 14.22 6.45
CA PRO A 39 -7.99 15.50 6.78
C PRO A 39 -6.47 15.38 6.92
N ALA A 40 -5.77 16.51 6.77
CA ALA A 40 -4.32 16.62 6.82
C ALA A 40 -3.69 16.04 8.10
N GLU A 41 -4.45 15.95 9.18
CA GLU A 41 -4.05 15.40 10.48
C GLU A 41 -3.73 13.89 10.43
N GLU A 42 -4.23 13.17 9.42
CA GLU A 42 -3.96 11.74 9.21
C GLU A 42 -2.85 11.47 8.18
N MET A 43 -2.16 12.52 7.69
CA MET A 43 -1.15 12.40 6.63
C MET A 43 0.01 11.48 7.01
N GLU A 44 0.52 11.55 8.25
CA GLU A 44 1.54 10.61 8.76
C GLU A 44 1.04 9.15 8.76
N SER A 45 -0.22 8.93 9.14
CA SER A 45 -0.83 7.59 9.11
C SER A 45 -0.90 7.07 7.68
N LYS A 46 -1.23 7.93 6.71
CA LYS A 46 -1.30 7.55 5.29
C LYS A 46 0.05 7.20 4.69
N VAL A 47 1.11 7.96 5.01
CA VAL A 47 2.47 7.63 4.55
C VAL A 47 2.92 6.28 5.10
N ARG A 48 2.59 5.96 6.36
CA ARG A 48 2.83 4.62 6.92
C ARG A 48 2.04 3.53 6.19
N GLU A 49 0.79 3.78 5.82
CA GLU A 49 -0.02 2.82 5.07
C GLU A 49 0.53 2.61 3.64
N LEU A 50 0.97 3.67 2.95
CA LEU A 50 1.64 3.56 1.65
C LEU A 50 2.90 2.69 1.75
N SER A 51 3.72 2.88 2.78
CA SER A 51 4.91 2.06 3.00
C SER A 51 4.59 0.59 3.30
N LYS A 52 3.40 0.27 3.83
CA LYS A 52 2.95 -1.12 3.98
C LYS A 52 2.46 -1.70 2.66
N LEU A 53 1.76 -0.90 1.86
CA LEU A 53 1.30 -1.29 0.53
C LEU A 53 2.47 -1.60 -0.41
N SER A 54 3.57 -0.84 -0.35
CA SER A 54 4.77 -1.18 -1.11
C SER A 54 5.41 -2.50 -0.66
N ALA A 55 5.45 -2.77 0.64
CA ALA A 55 5.93 -4.04 1.15
C ALA A 55 5.11 -5.24 0.61
N TRP A 56 3.79 -5.06 0.42
CA TRP A 56 2.95 -6.10 -0.18
C TRP A 56 3.21 -6.31 -1.67
N LEU A 57 3.49 -5.25 -2.42
CA LEU A 57 3.94 -5.38 -3.81
C LEU A 57 5.26 -6.17 -3.87
N GLN A 58 6.19 -5.88 -2.95
CA GLN A 58 7.45 -6.63 -2.86
C GLN A 58 7.23 -8.10 -2.49
N GLU A 59 6.39 -8.39 -1.48
CA GLU A 59 6.05 -9.78 -1.13
C GLU A 59 5.37 -10.52 -2.28
N ALA A 60 4.52 -9.83 -3.06
CA ALA A 60 3.89 -10.41 -4.23
C ALA A 60 4.92 -10.81 -5.30
N ILE A 61 5.93 -9.96 -5.53
CA ILE A 61 7.08 -10.28 -6.41
C ILE A 61 7.85 -11.49 -5.88
N GLU A 62 8.18 -11.50 -4.59
CA GLU A 62 8.90 -12.63 -3.96
C GLU A 62 8.10 -13.94 -4.05
N LYS A 63 6.77 -13.86 -4.11
CA LYS A 63 5.86 -15.02 -4.27
C LYS A 63 5.61 -15.43 -5.72
N GLY A 64 6.18 -14.73 -6.70
CA GLY A 64 6.13 -15.09 -8.12
C GLY A 64 5.09 -14.32 -8.95
N GLU A 65 4.54 -13.21 -8.46
CA GLU A 65 3.74 -12.32 -9.31
C GLU A 65 4.58 -11.62 -10.37
N THR A 66 3.96 -11.34 -11.52
CA THR A 66 4.62 -10.66 -12.62
C THR A 66 4.64 -9.16 -12.40
N MET A 67 5.70 -8.51 -12.90
CA MET A 67 5.81 -7.06 -12.84
C MET A 67 4.65 -6.38 -13.58
N GLU A 68 4.09 -6.98 -14.63
CA GLU A 68 2.89 -6.46 -15.32
C GLU A 68 1.67 -6.36 -14.40
N ASN A 69 1.41 -7.40 -13.58
CA ASN A 69 0.30 -7.40 -12.61
C ASN A 69 0.47 -6.33 -11.52
N LEU A 70 1.72 -5.99 -11.21
CA LEU A 70 2.07 -5.07 -10.14
C LEU A 70 2.28 -3.65 -10.65
N GLN A 71 2.63 -3.45 -11.92
CA GLN A 71 2.92 -2.15 -12.50
C GLN A 71 1.71 -1.23 -12.45
N SER A 72 0.51 -1.75 -12.75
CA SER A 72 -0.73 -0.97 -12.67
C SER A 72 -1.01 -0.50 -11.22
N ARG A 73 -0.76 -1.38 -10.25
CA ARG A 73 -0.94 -1.14 -8.80
C ARG A 73 0.11 -0.18 -8.24
N ALA A 74 1.38 -0.39 -8.60
CA ALA A 74 2.49 0.50 -8.30
C ALA A 74 2.24 1.91 -8.84
N SER A 75 1.69 2.03 -10.05
CA SER A 75 1.32 3.32 -10.64
C SER A 75 0.20 4.02 -9.86
N GLN A 76 -0.79 3.26 -9.38
CA GLN A 76 -1.85 3.82 -8.53
C GLN A 76 -1.30 4.27 -7.16
N LEU A 77 -0.40 3.49 -6.57
CA LEU A 77 0.28 3.84 -5.32
C LEU A 77 1.11 5.12 -5.49
N ALA A 78 1.85 5.23 -6.59
CA ALA A 78 2.63 6.41 -6.93
C ALA A 78 1.75 7.66 -6.99
N LYS A 79 0.62 7.55 -7.70
CA LYS A 79 -0.33 8.63 -7.86
C LYS A 79 -0.92 9.07 -6.52
N LEU A 80 -1.29 8.11 -5.67
CA LEU A 80 -1.78 8.40 -4.32
C LEU A 80 -0.73 9.06 -3.44
N ALA A 81 0.51 8.60 -3.49
CA ALA A 81 1.61 9.21 -2.75
C ALA A 81 1.84 10.67 -3.17
N PHE A 82 1.79 10.96 -4.48
CA PHE A 82 1.83 12.35 -4.97
C PHE A 82 0.64 13.18 -4.51
N ASP A 83 -0.58 12.63 -4.55
CA ASP A 83 -1.80 13.30 -4.11
C ASP A 83 -1.75 13.64 -2.60
N LEU A 84 -1.08 12.78 -1.83
CA LEU A 84 -0.81 12.97 -0.41
C LEU A 84 0.36 13.91 -0.13
N GLY A 85 1.01 14.47 -1.15
CA GLY A 85 2.09 15.44 -1.00
C GLY A 85 3.47 14.83 -0.79
N CYS A 86 3.66 13.52 -1.02
CA CYS A 86 4.99 12.92 -1.04
C CYS A 86 5.81 13.48 -2.21
N CYS A 87 7.09 13.70 -1.95
CA CYS A 87 8.02 14.13 -2.98
C CYS A 87 8.35 12.97 -3.92
N ARG A 88 8.79 13.30 -5.15
CA ARG A 88 9.20 12.30 -6.14
C ARG A 88 10.21 11.29 -5.59
N GLU A 89 11.21 11.74 -4.82
CA GLU A 89 12.19 10.86 -4.17
C GLU A 89 11.53 9.88 -3.19
N GLU A 90 10.57 10.33 -2.39
CA GLU A 90 9.85 9.46 -1.46
C GLU A 90 9.02 8.42 -2.21
N VAL A 91 8.34 8.83 -3.29
CA VAL A 91 7.58 7.91 -4.16
C VAL A 91 8.53 6.91 -4.83
N GLU A 92 9.67 7.36 -5.33
CA GLU A 92 10.68 6.48 -5.91
C GLU A 92 11.20 5.49 -4.87
N GLN A 93 11.55 5.91 -3.66
CA GLN A 93 11.97 4.99 -2.59
C GLN A 93 10.87 4.00 -2.19
N LEU A 94 9.62 4.45 -2.16
CA LEU A 94 8.48 3.65 -1.77
C LEU A 94 8.15 2.58 -2.83
N LEU A 95 8.38 2.88 -4.11
CA LEU A 95 8.20 1.94 -5.23
C LEU A 95 9.48 1.17 -5.59
N THR A 96 10.63 1.60 -5.08
CA THR A 96 11.90 0.91 -5.27
C THR A 96 11.84 -0.39 -4.48
N ILE A 97 11.41 -1.44 -5.17
CA ILE A 97 11.56 -2.81 -4.72
C ILE A 97 13.07 -3.02 -4.60
N TYR A 98 13.59 -3.09 -3.37
CA TYR A 98 14.96 -3.53 -3.16
C TYR A 98 15.01 -5.01 -3.49
N PRO A 99 15.64 -5.45 -4.60
CA PRO A 99 16.02 -6.85 -4.70
C PRO A 99 16.96 -7.11 -3.52
N LYS A 100 16.58 -8.02 -2.62
CA LYS A 100 17.53 -8.57 -1.66
C LYS A 100 18.62 -9.26 -2.50
N TYR A 101 19.74 -8.59 -2.66
CA TYR A 101 21.00 -9.21 -3.06
C TYR A 101 21.49 -10.13 -1.93
#